data_AF-A0A484BT15-F1
#
_entry.id   AF-A0A484BT15-F1
#
_cell.length_a   1.000
_cell.length_b   1.000
_cell.length_c   1.000
_cell.angle_alpha   90.00
_cell.angle_beta   90.00
_cell.angle_gamma   90.00
#
_symmetry.space_group_name_H-M   'P 1'
#
loop_
_entity.id
_entity.type
_entity.pdbx_description
1 polymer ?
#
loop_
_entity_poly.entity_id
_entity_poly.type
_entity_poly.pdbx_seq_one_letter_code
_entity_poly.pdbx_strand_id
1 'polypeptide(L)'
;MSETAKPKFIFDFQKLTKTFTEICPDFSAEPSYANATVSRRFAEQVIFEYSKEAKKAKAKNVDEIQRMSLQTKSAQGYLIKNRVTIVLHTRNPAPPRQPSLVDGNLELTFKQASLLAVAKYCQLVPHLVQRNEVVLTPLAGAVFAKEDLQQLARVLNEPLAELVMAVISSCQTDGYYLEHSRCEIALAALIKTVSDLKMRASLVKKTIKMYKLYGKEFDMRKFQICIRFLKSDSNSKHSSNDIEQIFSSVMAVDLKADSMPVRPMPRTKMTCAANFSGKALQSNKK
;
A
#
# COMPACT_ATOMS: atom_id res chain seq x y z
N MET A 1 -16.86 9.57 -35.67
CA MET A 1 -15.79 10.19 -34.86
C MET A 1 -15.65 9.37 -33.59
N SER A 2 -14.73 8.40 -33.54
CA SER A 2 -14.51 7.59 -32.35
C SER A 2 -13.77 8.41 -31.30
N GLU A 3 -14.42 8.71 -30.17
CA GLU A 3 -13.74 9.23 -28.99
C GLU A 3 -12.64 8.25 -28.58
N THR A 4 -11.39 8.56 -28.89
CA THR A 4 -10.23 7.85 -28.35
C THR A 4 -10.23 8.10 -26.85
N ALA A 5 -10.72 7.12 -26.09
CA ALA A 5 -10.72 7.15 -24.63
C ALA A 5 -9.30 7.49 -24.15
N LYS A 6 -9.16 8.62 -23.44
CA LYS A 6 -7.87 9.03 -22.86
C LYS A 6 -7.32 7.86 -22.04
N PRO A 7 -6.02 7.51 -22.19
CA PRO A 7 -5.45 6.39 -21.47
C PRO A 7 -5.62 6.61 -19.96
N LYS A 8 -6.20 5.62 -19.29
CA LYS A 8 -6.43 5.67 -17.85
C LYS A 8 -5.07 5.70 -17.14
N PHE A 9 -4.86 6.69 -16.27
CA PHE A 9 -3.65 6.76 -15.48
C PHE A 9 -3.52 5.53 -14.56
N ILE A 10 -2.36 4.87 -14.63
CA ILE A 10 -1.97 3.77 -13.76
C ILE A 10 -0.76 4.24 -12.98
N PHE A 11 -0.88 4.25 -11.64
CA PHE A 11 0.22 4.61 -10.76
C PHE A 11 1.21 3.45 -10.67
N ASP A 12 2.49 3.75 -10.85
CA ASP A 12 3.58 2.78 -10.73
C ASP A 12 4.35 3.04 -9.43
N PHE A 13 4.09 2.20 -8.44
CA PHE A 13 4.75 2.31 -7.14
C PHE A 13 6.24 1.94 -7.21
N GLN A 14 6.62 0.94 -8.02
CA GLN A 14 8.03 0.57 -8.15
C GLN A 14 8.85 1.70 -8.77
N LYS A 15 8.30 2.38 -9.79
CA LYS A 15 8.91 3.57 -10.36
C LYS A 15 9.05 4.69 -9.32
N LEU A 16 8.03 4.91 -8.48
CA LEU A 16 8.13 5.86 -7.39
C LEU A 16 9.25 5.49 -6.39
N THR A 17 9.36 4.22 -5.99
CA THR A 17 10.42 3.74 -5.10
C THR A 17 11.81 3.98 -5.68
N LYS A 18 12.00 3.73 -6.98
CA LYS A 18 13.26 4.01 -7.68
C LYS A 18 13.58 5.51 -7.67
N THR A 19 12.64 6.36 -8.07
CA THR A 19 12.81 7.82 -8.06
C THR A 19 13.07 8.36 -6.66
N PHE A 20 12.44 7.81 -5.62
CA PHE A 20 12.71 8.22 -4.25
C PHE A 20 14.11 7.79 -3.79
N THR A 21 14.57 6.62 -4.21
CA THR A 21 15.93 6.12 -3.88
C THR A 21 17.02 6.98 -4.52
N GLU A 22 16.78 7.55 -5.72
CA GLU A 22 17.72 8.49 -6.35
C GLU A 22 18.01 9.71 -5.48
N ILE A 23 17.00 10.20 -4.73
CA ILE A 23 17.14 11.38 -3.87
C ILE A 23 17.38 11.06 -2.39
N CYS A 24 17.11 9.82 -1.99
CA CYS A 24 17.29 9.30 -0.64
C CYS A 24 17.90 7.88 -0.71
N PRO A 25 19.21 7.73 -1.01
CA PRO A 25 19.83 6.43 -1.29
C PRO A 25 19.70 5.41 -0.16
N ASP A 26 19.70 5.87 1.10
CA ASP A 26 19.53 5.07 2.31
C ASP A 26 18.13 4.45 2.44
N PHE A 27 17.17 4.82 1.59
CA PHE A 27 15.84 4.21 1.54
C PHE A 27 15.92 2.71 1.25
N SER A 28 16.79 2.31 0.33
CA SER A 28 16.99 0.90 -0.06
C SER A 28 17.93 0.13 0.87
N ALA A 29 18.63 0.82 1.77
CA ALA A 29 19.57 0.20 2.69
C ALA A 29 18.85 -0.49 3.85
N GLU A 30 19.42 -1.62 4.29
CA GLU A 30 18.99 -2.31 5.51
C GLU A 30 19.02 -1.33 6.69
N PRO A 31 17.91 -1.19 7.45
CA PRO A 31 17.89 -0.29 8.59
C PRO A 31 18.91 -0.68 9.65
N SER A 32 19.55 0.33 10.23
CA SER A 32 20.41 0.19 11.40
C SER A 32 19.81 0.96 12.58
N TYR A 33 19.85 0.38 13.77
CA TYR A 33 19.44 1.07 15.00
C TYR A 33 20.47 2.08 15.47
N ALA A 34 21.76 1.79 15.24
CA ALA A 34 22.85 2.66 15.64
C ALA A 34 22.89 3.95 14.83
N ASN A 35 22.48 3.88 13.55
CA ASN A 35 22.57 4.98 12.61
C ASN A 35 21.17 5.46 12.22
N ALA A 36 20.78 6.64 12.72
CA ALA A 36 19.57 7.30 12.25
C ALA A 36 19.70 7.64 10.77
N THR A 37 18.80 7.12 9.94
CA THR A 37 18.80 7.34 8.50
C THR A 37 17.76 8.40 8.10
N VAL A 38 17.97 9.06 6.96
CA VAL A 38 17.08 10.13 6.48
C VAL A 38 15.73 9.55 6.05
N SER A 39 15.76 8.40 5.38
CA SER A 39 14.58 7.63 4.99
C SER A 39 13.74 7.17 6.19
N ARG A 40 14.38 6.82 7.32
CA ARG A 40 13.67 6.51 8.57
C ARG A 40 12.97 7.74 9.14
N ARG A 41 13.66 8.88 9.21
CA ARG A 41 13.06 10.15 9.65
C ARG A 41 11.86 10.53 8.77
N PHE A 42 12.00 10.38 7.45
CA PHE A 42 10.89 10.57 6.51
C PHE A 42 9.70 9.67 6.87
N ALA A 43 9.94 8.38 7.08
CA ALA A 43 8.87 7.44 7.40
C ALA A 43 8.16 7.81 8.72
N GLU A 44 8.93 8.11 9.77
CA GLU A 44 8.40 8.50 11.08
C GLU A 44 7.55 9.78 10.99
N GLN A 45 8.05 10.84 10.35
CA GLN A 45 7.30 12.10 10.20
C GLN A 45 6.02 11.90 9.39
N VAL A 46 6.09 11.19 8.25
CA VAL A 46 4.91 10.95 7.42
C VAL A 46 3.85 10.14 8.16
N ILE A 47 4.24 9.09 8.88
CA ILE A 47 3.31 8.18 9.56
C ILE A 47 2.72 8.83 10.81
N PHE A 48 3.52 9.47 11.66
CA PHE A 48 3.09 9.86 13.01
C PHE A 48 2.75 11.36 13.16
N GLU A 49 3.29 12.22 12.30
CA GLU A 49 3.07 13.68 12.33
C GLU A 49 2.12 14.10 11.21
N TYR A 50 2.54 13.92 9.95
CA TYR A 50 1.80 14.43 8.79
C TYR A 50 0.45 13.74 8.59
N SER A 51 0.27 12.52 9.09
CA SER A 51 -1.04 11.85 9.09
C SER A 51 -2.09 12.61 9.92
N LYS A 52 -1.68 13.20 11.05
CA LYS A 52 -2.55 14.02 11.91
C LYS A 52 -2.85 15.35 11.25
N GLU A 53 -1.85 15.97 10.63
CA GLU A 53 -1.98 17.24 9.91
C GLU A 53 -2.88 17.09 8.68
N ALA A 54 -2.68 16.06 7.86
CA ALA A 54 -3.52 15.76 6.71
C ALA A 54 -4.99 15.55 7.12
N LYS A 55 -5.24 14.85 8.23
CA LYS A 55 -6.59 14.69 8.78
C LYS A 55 -7.21 16.04 9.19
N LYS A 56 -6.44 16.91 9.86
CA LYS A 56 -6.87 18.26 10.26
C LYS A 56 -7.14 19.15 9.04
N ALA A 57 -6.24 19.15 8.06
CA ALA A 57 -6.36 19.92 6.83
C ALA A 57 -7.59 19.52 6.02
N LYS A 58 -7.83 18.20 5.88
CA LYS A 58 -9.04 17.66 5.25
C LYS A 58 -10.32 18.05 5.98
N ALA A 59 -10.33 17.98 7.31
CA ALA A 59 -11.50 18.36 8.13
C ALA A 59 -11.83 19.86 8.02
N LYS A 60 -10.80 20.73 7.97
CA LYS A 60 -10.95 22.17 7.75
C LYS A 60 -11.14 22.54 6.28
N ASN A 61 -10.97 21.57 5.38
CA ASN A 61 -10.91 21.76 3.95
C ASN A 61 -9.93 22.89 3.56
N VAL A 62 -8.68 22.84 4.03
CA VAL A 62 -7.64 23.84 3.73
C VAL A 62 -6.47 23.20 3.02
N ASP A 63 -5.94 23.90 2.02
CA ASP A 63 -4.75 23.45 1.29
C ASP A 63 -3.56 23.44 2.25
N GLU A 64 -2.86 22.31 2.30
CA GLU A 64 -1.77 22.07 3.24
C GLU A 64 -0.65 21.29 2.54
N ILE A 65 0.58 21.81 2.66
CA ILE A 65 1.77 21.26 2.03
C ILE A 65 2.90 21.23 3.05
N GLN A 66 3.57 20.09 3.17
CA GLN A 66 4.78 19.93 3.97
C GLN A 66 6.00 19.79 3.07
N ARG A 67 7.14 20.35 3.50
CA ARG A 67 8.40 20.27 2.76
C ARG A 67 9.47 19.72 3.67
N MET A 68 10.22 18.75 3.17
CA MET A 68 11.30 18.11 3.91
C MET A 68 12.58 18.13 3.08
N SER A 69 13.68 18.54 3.71
CA SER A 69 15.01 18.44 3.11
C SER A 69 15.59 17.05 3.36
N LEU A 70 16.01 16.40 2.27
CA LEU A 70 16.75 15.15 2.27
C LEU A 70 18.24 15.49 2.12
N GLN A 71 19.00 15.33 3.20
CA GLN A 71 20.44 15.52 3.20
C GLN A 71 21.12 14.16 3.35
N THR A 72 21.54 13.58 2.23
CA THR A 72 22.12 12.23 2.17
C THR A 72 23.51 12.30 1.55
N LYS A 73 24.27 11.20 1.64
CA LYS A 73 25.52 11.04 0.92
C LYS A 73 25.30 10.12 -0.28
N SER A 74 25.89 10.45 -1.42
CA SER A 74 25.96 9.56 -2.57
C SER A 74 26.83 8.34 -2.26
N ALA A 75 26.80 7.33 -3.14
CA ALA A 75 27.71 6.19 -3.06
C ALA A 75 29.19 6.60 -3.08
N GLN A 76 29.52 7.72 -3.73
CA GLN A 76 30.87 8.31 -3.79
C GLN A 76 31.15 9.29 -2.63
N GLY A 77 30.24 9.41 -1.67
CA GLY A 77 30.41 10.25 -0.47
C GLY A 77 30.04 11.73 -0.63
N TYR A 78 29.59 12.16 -1.82
CA TYR A 78 29.18 13.55 -2.05
C TYR A 78 27.88 13.87 -1.32
N LEU A 79 27.79 15.07 -0.73
CA LEU A 79 26.57 15.52 -0.08
C LEU A 79 25.50 15.83 -1.14
N ILE A 80 24.39 15.11 -1.07
CA ILE A 80 23.21 15.33 -1.90
C ILE A 80 22.19 16.09 -1.05
N LYS A 81 21.69 17.21 -1.60
CA LYS A 81 20.60 17.99 -1.00
C LYS A 81 19.41 17.99 -1.94
N ASN A 82 18.43 17.16 -1.61
CA ASN A 82 17.16 17.12 -2.34
C ASN A 82 16.02 17.58 -1.43
N ARG A 83 14.85 17.77 -2.02
CA ARG A 83 13.63 18.15 -1.31
C ARG A 83 12.49 17.22 -1.70
N VAL A 84 11.66 16.90 -0.72
CA VAL A 84 10.35 16.27 -0.95
C VAL A 84 9.29 17.28 -0.54
N THR A 85 8.35 17.52 -1.45
CA THR A 85 7.16 18.34 -1.19
C THR A 85 5.95 17.41 -1.11
N ILE A 86 5.27 17.38 0.02
CA ILE A 86 4.14 16.50 0.26
C ILE A 86 2.87 17.34 0.35
N VAL A 87 1.97 17.16 -0.61
CA VAL A 87 0.63 17.75 -0.58
C VAL A 87 -0.25 16.94 0.36
N LEU A 88 -0.50 17.48 1.55
CA LEU A 88 -1.31 16.84 2.59
C LEU A 88 -2.80 16.89 2.27
N HIS A 89 -3.29 18.05 1.83
CA HIS A 89 -4.64 18.25 1.31
C HIS A 89 -4.62 19.37 0.28
N THR A 90 -5.50 19.27 -0.72
CA THR A 90 -5.80 20.39 -1.62
C THR A 90 -7.27 20.32 -2.03
N ARG A 91 -7.92 21.48 -2.09
CA ARG A 91 -9.30 21.65 -2.57
C ARG A 91 -9.44 21.32 -4.05
N ASN A 92 -8.41 21.64 -4.82
CA ASN A 92 -8.38 21.53 -6.28
C ASN A 92 -7.28 20.54 -6.69
N PRO A 93 -7.50 19.22 -6.52
CA PRO A 93 -6.49 18.23 -6.86
C PRO A 93 -6.22 18.25 -8.35
N ALA A 94 -4.94 18.40 -8.70
CA ALA A 94 -4.49 18.21 -10.08
C ALA A 94 -4.81 16.78 -10.56
N PRO A 95 -4.93 16.57 -11.88
CA PRO A 95 -5.05 15.23 -12.45
C PRO A 95 -3.94 14.31 -11.93
N PRO A 96 -4.26 13.06 -11.60
CA PRO A 96 -3.28 12.14 -11.06
C PRO A 96 -2.18 11.89 -12.08
N ARG A 97 -0.93 12.09 -11.66
CA ARG A 97 0.28 11.90 -12.46
C ARG A 97 1.28 11.04 -11.72
N GLN A 98 2.16 10.38 -12.48
CA GLN A 98 3.29 9.68 -11.90
C GLN A 98 4.24 10.74 -11.31
N PRO A 99 4.66 10.62 -10.04
CA PRO A 99 5.64 11.53 -9.49
C PRO A 99 6.94 11.47 -10.30
N SER A 100 7.55 12.64 -10.48
CA SER A 100 8.83 12.79 -11.18
C SER A 100 9.68 13.81 -10.44
N LEU A 101 10.98 13.66 -10.57
CA LEU A 101 11.95 14.56 -9.99
C LEU A 101 12.15 15.77 -10.91
N VAL A 102 12.02 16.98 -10.38
CA VAL A 102 12.28 18.24 -11.10
C VAL A 102 13.22 19.08 -10.24
N ASP A 103 14.41 19.39 -10.73
CA ASP A 103 15.42 20.20 -10.05
C ASP A 103 15.69 19.77 -8.60
N GLY A 104 15.84 18.47 -8.37
CA GLY A 104 16.09 17.91 -7.02
C GLY A 104 14.87 17.95 -6.08
N ASN A 105 13.69 18.30 -6.59
CA ASN A 105 12.43 18.31 -5.84
C ASN A 105 11.46 17.23 -6.34
N LEU A 106 11.05 16.34 -5.44
CA LEU A 106 10.03 15.34 -5.70
C LEU A 106 8.72 15.76 -5.03
N GLU A 107 7.70 16.04 -5.82
CA GLU A 107 6.36 16.34 -5.32
C GLU A 107 5.52 15.07 -5.21
N LEU A 108 4.92 14.85 -4.04
CA LEU A 108 4.10 13.69 -3.71
C LEU A 108 2.76 14.13 -3.15
N THR A 109 1.71 13.38 -3.47
CA THR A 109 0.51 13.38 -2.65
C THR A 109 0.78 12.69 -1.32
N PHE A 110 -0.01 13.00 -0.28
CA PHE A 110 0.10 12.29 1.00
C PHE A 110 -0.05 10.76 0.86
N LYS A 111 -0.89 10.29 -0.07
CA LYS A 111 -1.04 8.85 -0.35
C LYS A 111 0.27 8.22 -0.86
N GLN A 112 0.95 8.89 -1.79
CA GLN A 112 2.23 8.40 -2.34
C GLN A 112 3.34 8.44 -1.28
N ALA A 113 3.41 9.52 -0.50
CA ALA A 113 4.38 9.64 0.58
C ALA A 113 4.14 8.59 1.67
N SER A 114 2.89 8.34 2.07
CA SER A 114 2.55 7.34 3.08
C SER A 114 2.82 5.90 2.62
N LEU A 115 2.65 5.58 1.32
CA LEU A 115 3.09 4.28 0.79
C LEU A 115 4.61 4.08 0.90
N LEU A 116 5.41 5.08 0.53
CA LEU A 116 6.87 5.03 0.69
C LEU A 116 7.27 4.92 2.17
N ALA A 117 6.62 5.70 3.03
CA ALA A 117 6.88 5.69 4.47
C ALA A 117 6.59 4.31 5.08
N VAL A 118 5.44 3.70 4.74
CA VAL A 118 5.09 2.35 5.21
C VAL A 118 6.07 1.31 4.68
N ALA A 119 6.43 1.37 3.39
CA ALA A 119 7.42 0.45 2.82
C ALA A 119 8.76 0.51 3.58
N LYS A 120 9.24 1.72 3.93
CA LYS A 120 10.45 1.85 4.75
C LYS A 120 10.23 1.40 6.19
N TYR A 121 9.08 1.72 6.77
CA TYR A 121 8.78 1.38 8.15
C TYR A 121 8.68 -0.14 8.38
N CYS A 122 8.15 -0.89 7.41
CA CYS A 122 8.10 -2.35 7.49
C CYS A 122 9.49 -2.99 7.59
N GLN A 123 10.54 -2.40 6.99
CA GLN A 123 11.91 -2.89 7.16
C GLN A 123 12.39 -2.83 8.62
N LEU A 124 11.82 -1.94 9.45
CA LEU A 124 12.18 -1.83 10.88
C LEU A 124 11.46 -2.86 11.75
N VAL A 125 10.33 -3.41 11.29
CA VAL A 125 9.45 -4.25 12.10
C VAL A 125 10.15 -5.52 12.63
N PRO A 126 10.90 -6.30 11.82
CA PRO A 126 11.58 -7.49 12.32
C PRO A 126 12.49 -7.22 13.51
N HIS A 127 13.24 -6.11 13.45
CA HIS A 127 14.16 -5.72 14.49
C HIS A 127 13.45 -5.18 15.76
N LEU A 128 12.31 -4.51 15.62
CA LEU A 128 11.47 -4.12 16.76
C LEU A 128 10.94 -5.38 17.47
N VAL A 129 10.44 -6.35 16.71
CA VAL A 129 9.90 -7.60 17.24
C VAL A 129 10.99 -8.41 17.95
N GLN A 130 12.21 -8.46 17.42
CA GLN A 130 13.36 -9.10 18.09
C GLN A 130 13.66 -8.49 19.46
N ARG A 131 13.33 -7.22 19.66
CA ARG A 131 13.47 -6.50 20.93
C ARG A 131 12.22 -6.57 21.82
N ASN A 132 11.26 -7.43 21.48
CA ASN A 132 9.95 -7.52 22.13
C ASN A 132 9.12 -6.23 22.05
N GLU A 133 9.35 -5.41 21.02
CA GLU A 133 8.58 -4.19 20.77
C GLU A 133 7.64 -4.38 19.56
N VAL A 134 6.36 -4.06 19.75
CA VAL A 134 5.37 -4.01 18.66
C VAL A 134 4.86 -2.58 18.56
N VAL A 135 5.20 -1.91 17.47
CA VAL A 135 4.79 -0.52 17.20
C VAL A 135 3.96 -0.49 15.93
N LEU A 136 2.69 -0.08 16.08
CA LEU A 136 1.73 0.02 14.98
C LEU A 136 1.67 1.44 14.45
N THR A 137 1.38 1.58 13.16
CA THR A 137 0.98 2.88 12.60
C THR A 137 -0.35 3.31 13.21
N PRO A 138 -0.67 4.62 13.24
CA PRO A 138 -1.90 5.10 13.88
C PRO A 138 -3.18 4.42 13.37
N LEU A 139 -3.25 4.12 12.08
CA LEU A 139 -4.41 3.44 11.50
C LEU A 139 -4.44 1.95 11.85
N ALA A 140 -3.30 1.26 11.83
CA ALA A 140 -3.21 -0.13 12.28
C ALA A 140 -3.60 -0.29 13.76
N GLY A 141 -3.11 0.61 14.63
CA GLY A 141 -3.45 0.62 16.06
C GLY A 141 -4.89 1.06 16.37
N ALA A 142 -5.59 1.66 15.41
CA ALA A 142 -7.03 1.91 15.52
C ALA A 142 -7.86 0.66 15.17
N VAL A 143 -7.30 -0.28 14.40
CA VAL A 143 -7.98 -1.50 13.93
C VAL A 143 -7.68 -2.69 14.85
N PHE A 144 -6.42 -2.86 15.23
CA PHE A 144 -5.94 -3.99 16.04
C PHE A 144 -5.30 -3.50 17.34
N ALA A 145 -5.47 -4.27 18.42
CA ALA A 145 -4.73 -4.06 19.66
C ALA A 145 -3.35 -4.73 19.55
N LYS A 146 -2.27 -4.05 19.99
CA LYS A 146 -0.91 -4.59 19.88
C LYS A 146 -0.72 -5.85 20.74
N GLU A 147 -1.46 -5.93 21.84
CA GLU A 147 -1.45 -7.02 22.81
C GLU A 147 -1.99 -8.33 22.21
N ASP A 148 -2.91 -8.20 21.25
CA ASP A 148 -3.60 -9.33 20.63
C ASP A 148 -2.81 -9.92 19.45
N LEU A 149 -1.83 -9.19 18.90
CA LEU A 149 -1.12 -9.60 17.69
C LEU A 149 -0.27 -10.85 17.88
N GLN A 150 0.26 -11.08 19.08
CA GLN A 150 0.99 -12.32 19.35
C GLN A 150 0.07 -13.54 19.28
N GLN A 151 -1.16 -13.42 19.79
CA GLN A 151 -2.14 -14.50 19.71
C GLN A 151 -2.67 -14.66 18.28
N LEU A 152 -2.91 -13.57 17.56
CA LEU A 152 -3.30 -13.62 16.15
C LEU A 152 -2.23 -14.35 15.31
N ALA A 153 -0.94 -14.06 15.52
CA ALA A 153 0.17 -14.71 14.82
C ALA A 153 0.18 -16.22 15.07
N ARG A 154 -0.05 -16.65 16.31
CA ARG A 154 -0.16 -18.07 16.68
C ARG A 154 -1.34 -18.75 15.98
N VAL A 155 -2.52 -18.12 15.95
CA VAL A 155 -3.72 -18.69 15.32
C VAL A 155 -3.57 -18.77 13.79
N LEU A 156 -2.88 -17.80 13.18
CA LEU A 156 -2.55 -17.83 11.75
C LEU A 156 -1.33 -18.70 11.42
N ASN A 157 -0.66 -19.25 12.45
CA ASN A 157 0.56 -20.05 12.34
C ASN A 157 1.68 -19.35 11.55
N GLU A 158 1.99 -18.10 11.91
CA GLU A 158 3.02 -17.32 11.25
C GLU A 158 3.90 -16.52 12.22
N PRO A 159 5.11 -16.10 11.80
CA PRO A 159 5.98 -15.27 12.64
C PRO A 159 5.33 -13.92 12.95
N LEU A 160 5.51 -13.44 14.19
CA LEU A 160 4.94 -12.17 14.64
C LEU A 160 5.39 -10.98 13.77
N ALA A 161 6.65 -10.94 13.34
CA ALA A 161 7.16 -9.86 12.49
C ALA A 161 6.43 -9.80 11.14
N GLU A 162 6.22 -10.95 10.51
CA GLU A 162 5.48 -11.07 9.25
C GLU A 162 4.04 -10.60 9.39
N LEU A 163 3.36 -11.02 10.47
CA LEU A 163 2.01 -10.54 10.75
C LEU A 163 1.98 -9.03 10.97
N VAL A 164 2.89 -8.46 11.77
CA VAL A 164 2.91 -7.02 12.07
C VAL A 164 3.16 -6.20 10.80
N MET A 165 4.10 -6.62 9.94
CA MET A 165 4.31 -6.00 8.63
C MET A 165 3.07 -6.09 7.75
N ALA A 166 2.39 -7.24 7.75
CA ALA A 166 1.16 -7.44 7.01
C ALA A 166 0.02 -6.55 7.52
N VAL A 167 -0.14 -6.42 8.84
CA VAL A 167 -1.13 -5.53 9.47
C VAL A 167 -0.88 -4.08 9.09
N ILE A 168 0.34 -3.60 9.27
CA ILE A 168 0.73 -2.23 8.94
C ILE A 168 0.49 -1.94 7.45
N SER A 169 0.94 -2.84 6.57
CA SER A 169 0.83 -2.68 5.12
C SER A 169 -0.63 -2.74 4.63
N SER A 170 -1.45 -3.60 5.24
CA SER A 170 -2.84 -3.81 4.82
C SER A 170 -3.79 -2.72 5.30
N CYS A 171 -3.51 -2.11 6.46
CA CYS A 171 -4.27 -0.97 6.96
C CYS A 171 -3.96 0.32 6.17
N GLN A 172 -2.86 0.38 5.42
CA GLN A 172 -2.51 1.53 4.60
C GLN A 172 -3.48 1.72 3.43
N THR A 173 -3.86 2.97 3.16
CA THR A 173 -4.66 3.30 1.96
C THR A 173 -3.87 2.94 0.70
N ASP A 174 -4.52 2.27 -0.24
CA ASP A 174 -3.89 1.70 -1.43
C ASP A 174 -2.76 0.69 -1.09
N GLY A 175 -2.85 0.04 0.07
CA GLY A 175 -1.85 -0.92 0.56
C GLY A 175 -1.57 -2.10 -0.39
N TYR A 176 -2.42 -2.38 -1.38
CA TYR A 176 -2.20 -3.42 -2.39
C TYR A 176 -0.88 -3.25 -3.18
N TYR A 177 -0.29 -2.05 -3.22
CA TYR A 177 1.06 -1.82 -3.77
C TYR A 177 2.21 -2.34 -2.89
N LEU A 178 2.00 -2.50 -1.58
CA LEU A 178 3.03 -2.83 -0.60
C LEU A 178 3.24 -4.34 -0.50
N GLU A 179 4.48 -4.81 -0.48
CA GLU A 179 4.83 -6.24 -0.49
C GLU A 179 4.04 -7.10 0.52
N HIS A 180 4.07 -6.72 1.79
CA HIS A 180 3.49 -7.54 2.87
C HIS A 180 1.96 -7.44 3.00
N SER A 181 1.29 -6.56 2.24
CA SER A 181 -0.14 -6.37 2.41
C SER A 181 -0.95 -7.59 1.96
N ARG A 182 -2.06 -7.83 2.65
CA ARG A 182 -2.95 -8.97 2.45
C ARG A 182 -4.39 -8.51 2.36
N CYS A 183 -5.16 -9.13 1.48
CA CYS A 183 -6.52 -8.68 1.17
C CYS A 183 -7.43 -8.84 2.39
N GLU A 184 -7.36 -9.97 3.09
CA GLU A 184 -8.16 -10.28 4.26
C GLU A 184 -8.00 -9.26 5.40
N ILE A 185 -6.77 -8.82 5.68
CA ILE A 185 -6.51 -7.82 6.73
C ILE A 185 -7.02 -6.45 6.28
N ALA A 186 -6.82 -6.09 5.00
CA ALA A 186 -7.31 -4.82 4.45
C ALA A 186 -8.84 -4.73 4.50
N LEU A 187 -9.54 -5.83 4.22
CA LEU A 187 -10.99 -5.90 4.36
C LEU A 187 -11.42 -5.75 5.83
N ALA A 188 -10.76 -6.45 6.76
CA ALA A 188 -11.04 -6.31 8.19
C ALA A 188 -10.87 -4.86 8.67
N ALA A 189 -9.81 -4.19 8.21
CA ALA A 189 -9.56 -2.78 8.49
C ALA A 189 -10.65 -1.85 7.92
N LEU A 190 -11.07 -2.05 6.67
CA LEU A 190 -12.15 -1.26 6.05
C LEU A 190 -13.47 -1.40 6.81
N ILE A 191 -13.77 -2.63 7.22
CA ILE A 191 -14.97 -2.93 7.98
C ILE A 191 -14.98 -2.20 9.32
N LYS A 192 -13.83 -2.20 10.00
CA LYS A 192 -13.68 -1.54 11.30
C LYS A 192 -13.72 -0.01 11.19
N THR A 193 -13.22 0.55 10.10
CA THR A 193 -12.97 2.01 9.99
C THR A 193 -14.00 2.77 9.16
N VAL A 194 -14.80 2.09 8.35
CA VAL A 194 -15.84 2.70 7.50
C VAL A 194 -17.22 2.35 8.07
N SER A 195 -17.87 3.35 8.66
CA SER A 195 -19.21 3.20 9.25
C SER A 195 -20.33 3.18 8.21
N ASP A 196 -20.21 3.96 7.13
CA ASP A 196 -21.25 4.02 6.09
C ASP A 196 -21.32 2.71 5.28
N LEU A 197 -22.47 2.03 5.35
CA LEU A 197 -22.67 0.71 4.76
C LEU A 197 -22.50 0.70 3.24
N LYS A 198 -23.01 1.72 2.54
CA LYS A 198 -22.96 1.81 1.07
C LYS A 198 -21.54 2.05 0.58
N MET A 199 -20.83 2.98 1.21
CA MET A 199 -19.43 3.26 0.96
C MET A 199 -18.57 2.05 1.27
N ARG A 200 -18.82 1.38 2.41
CA ARG A 200 -18.12 0.16 2.80
C ARG A 200 -18.26 -0.94 1.75
N ALA A 201 -19.48 -1.23 1.29
CA ALA A 201 -19.71 -2.23 0.25
C ALA A 201 -18.96 -1.91 -1.07
N SER A 202 -18.98 -0.64 -1.49
CA SER A 202 -18.24 -0.17 -2.66
C SER A 202 -16.71 -0.35 -2.50
N LEU A 203 -16.19 0.01 -1.33
CA LEU A 203 -14.77 -0.13 -1.00
C LEU A 203 -14.33 -1.59 -0.89
N VAL A 204 -15.14 -2.47 -0.31
CA VAL A 204 -14.86 -3.92 -0.24
C VAL A 204 -14.69 -4.49 -1.65
N LYS A 205 -15.67 -4.25 -2.53
CA LYS A 205 -15.61 -4.72 -3.93
C LYS A 205 -14.37 -4.19 -4.66
N LYS A 206 -14.08 -2.89 -4.47
CA LYS A 206 -12.90 -2.27 -5.08
C LYS A 206 -11.61 -2.89 -4.52
N THR A 207 -11.53 -3.14 -3.23
CA THR A 207 -10.34 -3.66 -2.56
C THR A 207 -10.02 -5.06 -3.02
N ILE A 208 -11.00 -5.98 -3.04
CA ILE A 208 -10.82 -7.34 -3.58
C ILE A 208 -10.29 -7.29 -5.02
N LYS A 209 -10.91 -6.45 -5.87
CA LYS A 209 -10.47 -6.29 -7.26
C LYS A 209 -9.04 -5.77 -7.38
N MET A 210 -8.66 -4.78 -6.56
CA MET A 210 -7.31 -4.21 -6.59
C MET A 210 -6.29 -5.20 -6.05
N TYR A 211 -6.54 -5.89 -4.93
CA TYR A 211 -5.61 -6.89 -4.40
C TYR A 211 -5.41 -8.05 -5.39
N LYS A 212 -6.49 -8.55 -6.01
CA LYS A 212 -6.41 -9.57 -7.08
C LYS A 212 -5.58 -9.10 -8.27
N LEU A 213 -5.72 -7.84 -8.70
CA LEU A 213 -4.90 -7.27 -9.78
C LEU A 213 -3.40 -7.31 -9.48
N TYR A 214 -3.02 -7.24 -8.19
CA TYR A 214 -1.64 -7.32 -7.72
C TYR A 214 -1.24 -8.72 -7.24
N GLY A 215 -2.00 -9.76 -7.63
CA GLY A 215 -1.69 -11.16 -7.31
C GLY A 215 -1.90 -11.54 -5.84
N LYS A 216 -2.67 -10.75 -5.09
CA LYS A 216 -2.96 -10.99 -3.67
C LYS A 216 -4.38 -11.48 -3.54
N GLU A 217 -4.52 -12.79 -3.58
CA GLU A 217 -5.82 -13.44 -3.48
C GLU A 217 -6.42 -13.28 -2.08
N PHE A 218 -7.74 -13.30 -2.04
CA PHE A 218 -8.51 -13.17 -0.82
C PHE A 218 -8.75 -14.55 -0.19
N ASP A 219 -8.40 -14.69 1.09
CA ASP A 219 -8.63 -15.91 1.87
C ASP A 219 -9.75 -15.69 2.91
N MET A 220 -10.90 -16.32 2.68
CA MET A 220 -12.06 -16.23 3.57
C MET A 220 -11.79 -16.77 4.97
N ARG A 221 -11.00 -17.85 5.11
CA ARG A 221 -10.71 -18.45 6.43
C ARG A 221 -9.83 -17.53 7.25
N LYS A 222 -8.77 -16.98 6.64
CA LYS A 222 -7.92 -15.99 7.31
C LYS A 222 -8.68 -14.73 7.64
N PHE A 223 -9.57 -14.29 6.77
CA PHE A 223 -10.47 -13.16 7.04
C PHE A 223 -11.34 -13.39 8.28
N GLN A 224 -11.99 -14.55 8.39
CA GLN A 224 -12.77 -14.93 9.57
C GLN A 224 -11.95 -14.93 10.86
N ILE A 225 -10.66 -15.26 10.79
CA ILE A 225 -9.75 -15.14 11.93
C ILE A 225 -9.49 -13.66 12.22
N CYS A 226 -9.06 -12.87 11.24
CA CYS A 226 -8.72 -11.45 11.42
C CYS A 226 -9.84 -10.63 12.06
N ILE A 227 -11.10 -10.85 11.65
CA ILE A 227 -12.24 -10.09 12.20
C ILE A 227 -12.46 -10.32 13.70
N ARG A 228 -12.07 -11.49 14.24
CA ARG A 228 -12.19 -11.80 15.67
C ARG A 228 -11.20 -11.05 16.54
N PHE A 229 -10.12 -10.57 15.93
CA PHE A 229 -9.04 -9.81 16.59
C PHE A 229 -9.16 -8.30 16.35
N LEU A 230 -10.26 -7.84 15.76
CA LEU A 230 -10.53 -6.41 15.65
C LEU A 230 -10.77 -5.82 17.02
N LYS A 231 -10.18 -4.65 17.27
CA LYS A 231 -10.34 -3.93 18.53
C LYS A 231 -11.81 -3.60 18.77
N SER A 232 -12.35 -4.01 19.91
CA SER A 232 -13.68 -3.61 20.36
C SER A 232 -13.73 -2.09 20.54
N ASP A 233 -14.79 -1.42 20.08
CA ASP A 233 -14.96 -0.03 20.48
C ASP A 233 -15.34 0.00 21.95
N SER A 234 -14.73 0.89 22.71
CA SER A 234 -15.16 1.16 24.08
C SER A 234 -16.61 1.68 24.17
N ASN A 235 -17.24 2.00 23.04
CA ASN A 235 -18.60 2.53 22.92
C ASN A 235 -19.55 1.73 22.00
N SER A 236 -19.12 0.59 21.43
CA SER A 236 -20.02 -0.22 20.59
C SER A 236 -19.93 -1.69 21.00
N LYS A 237 -21.04 -2.21 21.52
CA LYS A 237 -21.32 -3.64 21.48
C LYS A 237 -21.57 -3.99 20.01
N HIS A 238 -20.51 -4.21 19.23
CA HIS A 238 -20.68 -4.81 17.91
C HIS A 238 -21.34 -6.17 18.11
N SER A 239 -22.63 -6.25 17.75
CA SER A 239 -23.41 -7.47 17.90
C SER A 239 -22.98 -8.49 16.86
N SER A 240 -23.27 -9.77 17.11
CA SER A 240 -23.07 -10.87 16.13
C SER A 240 -23.60 -10.52 14.73
N ASN A 241 -24.65 -9.68 14.63
CA ASN A 241 -25.23 -9.22 13.37
C ASN A 241 -24.26 -8.40 12.50
N ASP A 242 -23.32 -7.65 13.09
CA ASP A 242 -22.37 -6.86 12.30
C ASP A 242 -21.41 -7.81 11.55
N ILE A 243 -20.93 -8.86 12.23
CA ILE A 243 -20.06 -9.89 11.65
C ILE A 243 -20.78 -10.69 10.55
N GLU A 244 -22.07 -10.98 10.72
CA GLU A 244 -22.88 -11.65 9.69
C GLU A 244 -23.14 -10.75 8.48
N GLN A 245 -23.38 -9.46 8.69
CA GLN A 245 -23.55 -8.49 7.61
C GLN A 245 -22.22 -8.25 6.86
N ILE A 246 -21.11 -8.26 7.59
CA ILE A 246 -19.74 -8.27 7.05
C ILE A 246 -19.53 -9.49 6.14
N PHE A 247 -19.87 -10.67 6.64
CA PHE A 247 -19.72 -11.93 5.90
C PHE A 247 -20.58 -11.94 4.63
N SER A 248 -21.83 -11.52 4.75
CA SER A 248 -22.77 -11.39 3.63
C SER A 248 -22.26 -10.43 2.55
N SER A 249 -21.65 -9.31 2.96
CA SER A 249 -21.10 -8.32 2.02
C SER A 249 -19.92 -8.87 1.22
N VAL A 250 -19.08 -9.70 1.83
CA VAL A 250 -17.95 -10.34 1.15
C VAL A 250 -18.42 -11.47 0.24
N MET A 251 -19.33 -12.33 0.74
CA MET A 251 -19.89 -13.45 -0.05
C MET A 251 -20.70 -12.99 -1.26
N ALA A 252 -21.44 -11.89 -1.16
CA ALA A 252 -22.17 -11.32 -2.29
C ALA A 252 -21.25 -10.81 -3.42
N VAL A 253 -19.97 -10.55 -3.14
CA VAL A 253 -18.98 -10.19 -4.15
C VAL A 253 -18.47 -11.42 -4.88
N ASP A 254 -18.23 -12.51 -4.16
CA ASP A 254 -17.72 -13.77 -4.72
C ASP A 254 -18.73 -14.39 -5.70
N LEU A 255 -20.00 -14.45 -5.32
CA LEU A 255 -21.09 -14.96 -6.17
C LEU A 255 -21.36 -14.14 -7.45
N LYS A 256 -20.94 -12.86 -7.48
CA LYS A 256 -21.06 -11.99 -8.66
C LYS A 256 -19.81 -11.99 -9.54
N ALA A 257 -18.69 -12.53 -9.07
CA ALA A 257 -17.49 -12.70 -9.88
C ALA A 257 -17.65 -13.87 -10.86
N ASP A 258 -18.43 -14.90 -10.51
CA ASP A 258 -18.71 -16.09 -11.32
C ASP A 258 -19.84 -15.91 -12.36
N SER A 259 -20.56 -14.79 -12.36
CA SER A 259 -21.72 -14.55 -13.26
C SER A 259 -21.49 -13.53 -14.38
N MET A 260 -20.25 -13.14 -14.65
CA MET A 260 -19.92 -12.34 -15.84
C MET A 260 -19.41 -13.26 -16.96
N PRO A 261 -20.04 -13.30 -18.15
CA PRO A 261 -19.52 -14.08 -19.26
C PRO A 261 -18.16 -13.50 -19.67
N VAL A 262 -17.11 -14.29 -19.48
CA VAL A 262 -15.77 -14.00 -20.00
C VAL A 262 -15.88 -14.01 -21.52
N ARG A 263 -15.89 -12.83 -22.15
CA ARG A 263 -15.67 -12.74 -23.60
C ARG A 263 -14.28 -13.31 -23.89
N PRO A 264 -14.15 -14.31 -24.77
CA PRO A 264 -12.83 -14.82 -25.14
C PRO A 264 -12.06 -13.69 -25.82
N MET A 265 -10.95 -13.25 -25.22
CA MET A 265 -10.02 -12.39 -25.95
C MET A 265 -9.36 -13.22 -27.06
N PRO A 266 -9.22 -12.66 -28.28
CA PRO A 266 -8.53 -13.36 -29.36
C PRO A 266 -7.06 -13.56 -28.96
N ARG A 267 -6.57 -14.79 -29.08
CA ARG A 267 -5.16 -15.14 -28.85
C ARG A 267 -4.30 -14.45 -29.90
N THR A 268 -3.69 -13.32 -29.56
CA THR A 268 -2.58 -12.76 -30.33
C THR A 268 -1.33 -13.59 -30.08
N LYS A 269 -0.73 -14.11 -31.16
CA LYS A 269 0.56 -14.81 -31.14
C LYS A 269 1.61 -13.86 -30.55
N MET A 270 2.24 -14.28 -29.45
CA MET A 270 3.41 -13.57 -28.90
C MET A 270 4.54 -13.60 -29.94
N THR A 271 5.01 -12.43 -30.35
CA THR A 271 6.28 -12.28 -31.08
C THR A 271 7.33 -11.79 -30.08
N CYS A 272 8.45 -12.51 -30.01
CA CYS A 272 9.56 -12.18 -29.13
C CYS A 272 10.25 -10.89 -29.60
N ALA A 273 10.48 -9.95 -28.69
CA ALA A 273 11.14 -8.66 -28.94
C ALA A 273 12.68 -8.78 -28.95
N ALA A 274 13.22 -9.80 -29.63
CA ALA A 274 14.66 -9.97 -29.81
C ALA A 274 14.96 -10.27 -31.29
N ASN A 275 15.52 -9.29 -32.00
CA ASN A 275 16.10 -9.48 -33.32
C ASN A 275 17.41 -10.26 -33.19
N PHE A 276 17.34 -11.58 -33.28
CA PHE A 276 18.52 -12.40 -33.59
C PHE A 276 18.65 -12.53 -35.10
N SER A 277 19.57 -11.78 -35.71
CA SER A 277 19.99 -11.97 -37.09
C SER A 277 20.98 -13.14 -37.19
N GLY A 278 20.45 -14.37 -37.06
CA GLY A 278 21.18 -15.59 -37.41
C GLY A 278 20.88 -15.98 -38.86
N LYS A 279 21.87 -15.85 -39.76
CA LYS A 279 21.77 -16.38 -41.12
C LYS A 279 21.69 -17.91 -41.05
N ALA A 280 20.51 -18.46 -41.31
CA ALA A 280 20.35 -19.89 -41.58
C ALA A 280 20.60 -20.16 -43.06
N LEU A 281 21.53 -21.08 -43.34
CA LEU A 281 21.92 -21.54 -44.65
C LEU A 281 20.74 -22.08 -45.46
N GLN A 282 20.72 -21.74 -46.74
CA GLN A 282 19.90 -22.38 -47.77
C GLN A 282 20.30 -23.86 -47.89
N SER A 283 19.32 -24.78 -47.81
CA SER A 283 19.45 -26.12 -48.39
C SER A 283 18.44 -26.26 -49.52
N ASN A 284 18.95 -26.19 -50.76
CA ASN A 284 18.20 -26.59 -51.95
C ASN A 284 17.92 -28.09 -51.90
N LYS A 285 16.67 -28.49 -52.18
CA LYS A 285 16.38 -29.79 -52.78
C LYS A 285 15.26 -29.67 -53.82
N LYS A 286 15.72 -29.92 -55.05
CA LYS A 286 15.04 -30.29 -56.30
C LYS A 286 14.14 -29.25 -56.96
#